data_AF-A0A2S7P0D0-F1
#
_entry.id   AF-A0A2S7P0D0-F1
#
_cell.length_a   1.000
_cell.length_b   1.000
_cell.length_c   1.000
_cell.angle_alpha   90.00
_cell.angle_beta   90.00
_cell.angle_gamma   90.00
#
_symmetry.space_group_name_H-M   'P 1'
#
loop_
_entity.id
_entity.type
_entity.pdbx_description
1 polymer ?
#
loop_
_entity_poly.entity_id
_entity_poly.type
_entity_poly.pdbx_seq_one_letter_code
_entity_poly.pdbx_strand_id
1 'polypeptide(L)' 'MRVILARIIWKFDLELCPESQAWDDQKSYVLWDKPKLMCKLTPRAY' A
#
# COMPACT_ATOMS: atom_id res chain seq x y z
N MET A 1 10.52 -8.37 5.77
CA MET A 1 9.19 -7.85 5.38
C MET A 1 8.57 -8.56 4.16
N ARG A 2 8.87 -9.83 3.86
CA ARG A 2 8.29 -10.53 2.70
C ARG A 2 6.99 -11.27 3.04
N VAL A 3 6.93 -11.84 4.25
CA VAL A 3 5.80 -12.68 4.72
C VAL A 3 4.53 -11.86 4.98
N ILE A 4 4.66 -10.65 5.52
CA ILE A 4 3.51 -9.78 5.80
C ILE A 4 2.79 -9.44 4.49
N LEU A 5 3.55 -8.99 3.48
CA LEU A 5 3.02 -8.66 2.16
C LEU A 5 2.36 -9.87 1.50
N ALA A 6 3.04 -11.03 1.54
CA ALA A 6 2.52 -12.27 0.98
C ALA A 6 1.17 -12.68 1.61
N ARG A 7 1.01 -12.53 2.93
CA ARG A 7 -0.25 -12.85 3.63
C ARG A 7 -1.37 -11.88 3.25
N ILE A 8 -1.07 -10.60 3.04
CA ILE A 8 -2.06 -9.60 2.66
C ILE A 8 -2.54 -9.88 1.23
N ILE A 9 -1.62 -10.03 0.27
CA ILE A 9 -1.95 -10.32 -1.14
C ILE A 9 -2.73 -11.63 -1.29
N TRP A 10 -2.43 -12.64 -0.45
CA TRP A 10 -3.14 -13.91 -0.50
C TRP A 10 -4.58 -13.84 0.04
N LYS A 11 -4.82 -13.00 1.04
CA LYS A 11 -6.12 -12.92 1.75
C LYS A 11 -7.03 -11.81 1.23
N PHE A 12 -6.47 -10.76 0.67
CA PHE A 12 -7.19 -9.55 0.29
C PHE A 12 -6.84 -9.14 -1.14
N ASP A 13 -7.87 -8.69 -1.85
CA ASP A 13 -7.71 -7.90 -3.05
C ASP A 13 -7.42 -6.45 -2.65
N LEU A 14 -6.38 -5.86 -3.25
CA LEU A 14 -5.83 -4.56 -2.90
C LEU A 14 -6.12 -3.59 -4.04
N GLU A 15 -6.91 -2.56 -3.78
CA GLU A 15 -7.12 -1.44 -4.70
C GLU A 15 -6.49 -0.18 -4.14
N LEU A 16 -5.73 0.56 -4.96
CA LEU A 16 -5.12 1.82 -4.54
C LEU A 16 -6.20 2.91 -4.49
N CYS A 17 -6.26 3.65 -3.38
CA CYS A 17 -7.17 4.80 -3.30
C CYS A 17 -6.65 5.94 -4.19
N PRO A 18 -7.55 6.71 -4.85
CA PRO A 18 -7.14 7.81 -5.74
C PRO A 18 -6.30 8.88 -5.01
N GLU A 19 -6.52 9.06 -3.71
CA GLU A 19 -5.73 9.96 -2.86
C GLU A 19 -4.26 9.55 -2.73
N SER A 20 -3.94 8.28 -2.97
CA SER A 20 -2.58 7.74 -2.90
C SER A 20 -2.01 7.40 -4.28
N GLN A 21 -2.60 7.92 -5.36
CA GLN A 21 -2.16 7.62 -6.72
C GLN A 21 -0.78 8.19 -7.07
N ALA A 22 -0.39 9.32 -6.45
CA ALA A 22 0.94 9.94 -6.57
C ALA A 22 1.85 9.61 -5.38
N TRP A 23 1.63 8.47 -4.71
CA TRP A 23 2.38 8.09 -3.51
C TRP A 23 3.87 7.81 -3.78
N ASP A 24 4.24 7.64 -5.04
CA ASP A 24 5.61 7.49 -5.52
C ASP A 24 6.41 8.80 -5.48
N ASP A 25 5.76 9.97 -5.43
CA ASP A 25 6.43 11.26 -5.24
C ASP A 25 6.84 11.46 -3.77
N GLN A 26 7.98 10.87 -3.41
CA GLN A 26 8.54 10.90 -2.07
C GLN A 26 9.78 11.80 -2.04
N LYS A 27 9.63 12.97 -1.41
CA LYS A 27 10.74 13.92 -1.22
C LYS A 27 11.76 13.37 -0.22
N SER A 28 12.81 12.72 -0.72
CA SER A 28 13.89 12.17 0.08
C SER A 28 15.09 13.11 0.06
N TYR A 29 15.15 14.02 1.03
CA TYR A 29 16.30 14.95 1.18
C TYR A 29 17.25 14.53 2.32
N VAL A 30 16.73 14.25 3.52
CA VAL A 30 17.53 13.84 4.71
C VAL A 30 16.81 12.78 5.56
N LEU A 31 15.49 12.92 5.73
CA LEU A 31 14.61 11.93 6.32
C LEU A 31 13.63 11.46 5.25
N TRP A 32 13.40 10.15 5.16
CA TRP A 32 12.42 9.60 4.22
C TRP A 32 11.01 9.93 4.70
N ASP A 33 10.42 11.00 4.17
CA ASP A 33 9.02 11.32 4.41
C ASP A 33 8.16 10.50 3.44
N LYS A 34 7.58 9.43 3.99
CA LYS A 34 6.61 8.61 3.25
C LYS A 34 5.21 9.13 3.57
N PRO A 35 4.48 9.68 2.58
CA PRO A 35 3.09 10.01 2.77
C PRO A 35 2.29 8.75 3.12
N LYS A 36 1.05 8.90 3.57
CA LYS A 36 0.20 7.74 3.90
C LYS A 36 -0.16 7.00 2.60
N LEU A 37 0.03 5.67 2.58
CA LEU A 37 -0.44 4.81 1.48
C LEU A 37 -1.80 4.23 1.86
N MET A 38 -2.86 4.80 1.31
CA MET A 38 -4.23 4.35 1.54
C MET A 38 -4.61 3.34 0.45
N CYS A 39 -4.96 2.13 0.88
CA CYS A 39 -5.48 1.08 0.01
C CYS A 39 -6.81 0.58 0.54
N LYS A 40 -7.72 0.26 -0.38
CA LYS A 40 -8.95 -0.45 -0.09
C LYS A 40 -8.66 -1.95 -0.12
N LEU A 41 -9.08 -2.64 0.94
CA LEU A 41 -8.88 -4.08 1.11
C LEU A 41 -10.23 -4.76 1.01
N THR A 42 -10.39 -5.64 0.03
CA THR A 42 -11.58 -6.48 -0.10
C THR A 42 -11.20 -7.91 0.27
N PRO A 43 -11.88 -8.56 1.23
CA PRO A 43 -11.63 -9.97 1.54
C PRO A 43 -11.84 -10.81 0.29
N ARG A 44 -10.85 -11.63 -0.06
CA ARG A 44 -10.99 -12.56 -1.18
C ARG A 44 -11.91 -13.71 -0.73
N ALA A 45 -13.14 -13.73 -1.25
CA ALA A 45 -14.05 -14.86 -1.04
C ALA A 45 -13.51 -16.09 -1.79
N TYR A 46 -13.57 -17.25 -1.12
CA TYR A 46 -13.14 -18.54 -1.67
C TYR A 46 -14.28 -19.18 -2.49
#